data_AF-A0A6G8C7Q5-F1
#
_entry.id   AF-A0A6G8C7Q5-F1
#
_cell.length_a   1.000
_cell.length_b   1.000
_cell.length_c   1.000
_cell.angle_alpha   90.00
_cell.angle_beta   90.00
_cell.angle_gamma   90.00
#
_symmetry.space_group_name_H-M   'P 1'
#
loop_
_entity.id
_entity.type
_entity.pdbx_description
1 polymer ?
#
loop_
_entity_poly.entity_id
_entity_poly.type
_entity_poly.pdbx_seq_one_letter_code
_entity_poly.pdbx_strand_id
1 'polypeptide(L)'
;MNTFCKALTYILVTSCLISCDKVGKKKKDPLTFYYTGSKIPKYNIVSITAKEIKRHDPNDSLLSYLNFNVNNTNHIINMYTSDFRDVAMDSGALLYELDSLGVIYGRSTTWFNYRRLHSNNDSINEIIDVALEHIILRPQLHCYLCRLYSDAH
;
A
#
# COMPACT_ATOMS: atom_id res chain seq x y z
N MET A 1 55.91 15.48 -37.64
CA MET A 1 54.57 15.87 -37.15
C MET A 1 54.13 14.90 -36.06
N ASN A 2 54.62 15.00 -34.82
CA ASN A 2 54.30 13.99 -33.80
C ASN A 2 54.30 14.49 -32.34
N THR A 3 53.90 15.74 -32.12
CA THR A 3 53.90 16.34 -30.76
C THR A 3 52.64 17.12 -30.40
N PHE A 4 51.68 17.29 -31.31
CA PHE A 4 50.43 18.01 -31.03
C PHE A 4 49.29 17.13 -30.48
N CYS A 5 49.38 15.81 -30.60
CA CYS A 5 48.27 14.91 -30.22
C CYS A 5 48.28 14.46 -28.74
N LYS A 6 49.40 14.62 -28.01
CA LYS A 6 49.50 14.19 -26.60
C LYS A 6 49.06 15.27 -25.60
N ALA A 7 49.02 16.53 -26.00
CA ALA A 7 48.64 17.63 -25.10
C ALA A 7 47.12 17.80 -24.96
N LEU A 8 46.32 17.37 -25.96
CA LEU A 8 44.87 17.55 -25.94
C LEU A 8 44.13 16.51 -25.09
N THR A 9 44.75 15.35 -24.85
CA THR A 9 44.13 14.25 -24.07
C THR A 9 44.25 14.44 -22.55
N TYR A 10 45.13 15.32 -22.07
CA TYR A 10 45.29 15.59 -20.63
C TYR A 10 44.37 16.69 -20.09
N ILE A 11 43.77 17.51 -20.95
CA ILE A 11 42.88 18.61 -20.53
C ILE A 11 41.43 18.14 -20.37
N LEU A 12 41.04 17.05 -21.05
CA LEU A 12 39.67 16.54 -21.06
C LEU A 12 39.35 15.53 -19.94
N VAL A 13 40.36 15.03 -19.23
CA VAL A 13 40.16 14.06 -18.14
C VAL A 13 40.04 14.73 -16.76
N THR A 14 40.47 15.99 -16.63
CA THR A 14 40.53 16.70 -15.34
C THR A 14 39.29 17.52 -14.99
N SER A 15 38.33 17.68 -15.90
CA SER A 15 37.08 18.43 -15.66
C SER A 15 35.94 17.60 -15.05
N CYS A 16 36.16 16.31 -14.75
CA CYS A 16 35.09 15.42 -14.26
C CYS A 16 35.03 15.25 -12.72
N LEU A 17 35.78 16.04 -11.94
CA LEU A 17 35.84 15.87 -10.48
C LEU A 17 35.25 17.02 -9.65
N ILE A 18 34.46 17.91 -10.27
CA ILE A 18 33.74 18.97 -9.53
C ILE A 18 32.25 18.91 -9.88
N SER A 19 31.62 17.78 -9.57
CA SER A 19 30.23 17.81 -9.07
C SER A 19 30.28 17.23 -7.66
N CYS A 20 30.82 18.05 -6.76
CA CYS A 20 30.53 17.92 -5.34
C CYS A 20 29.07 18.37 -5.19
N ASP A 21 28.15 17.45 -5.49
CA ASP A 21 26.75 17.65 -5.19
C ASP A 21 26.68 17.89 -3.70
N LYS A 22 26.32 19.11 -3.33
CA LYS A 22 25.90 19.43 -1.98
C LYS A 22 24.67 18.55 -1.74
N VAL A 23 24.89 17.35 -1.21
CA VAL A 23 23.86 16.51 -0.60
C VAL A 23 23.41 17.25 0.64
N GLY A 24 22.70 18.35 0.41
CA GLY A 24 21.81 18.94 1.38
C GLY A 24 20.93 17.79 1.81
N LYS A 25 20.98 17.47 3.10
CA LYS A 25 20.11 16.48 3.72
C LYS A 25 18.68 16.86 3.32
N LYS A 26 18.13 16.23 2.28
CA LYS A 26 16.73 16.38 1.91
C LYS A 26 15.98 16.02 3.17
N LYS A 27 15.29 17.00 3.75
CA LYS A 27 14.38 16.76 4.86
C LYS A 27 13.47 15.64 4.38
N LYS A 28 13.54 14.46 5.01
CA LYS A 28 12.64 13.36 4.67
C LYS A 28 11.23 13.90 4.87
N ASP A 29 10.41 13.81 3.84
CA ASP A 29 9.01 14.18 3.95
C ASP A 29 8.37 13.37 5.09
N PRO A 30 7.45 13.98 5.87
CA PRO A 30 6.77 13.27 6.93
C PRO A 30 6.04 12.05 6.33
N LEU A 31 6.08 10.92 7.05
CA LEU A 31 5.36 9.73 6.63
C LEU A 31 3.85 10.01 6.65
N THR A 32 3.21 9.86 5.50
CA THR A 32 1.78 10.06 5.32
C THR A 32 1.15 8.88 4.60
N PHE A 33 -0.16 8.76 4.77
CA PHE A 33 -0.99 7.73 4.17
C PHE A 33 -2.22 8.36 3.53
N TYR A 34 -2.89 7.64 2.65
CA TYR A 34 -4.17 8.06 2.10
C TYR A 34 -4.94 6.87 1.55
N TYR A 35 -6.26 7.00 1.44
CA TYR A 35 -7.10 5.98 0.83
C TYR A 35 -7.50 6.36 -0.60
N THR A 36 -7.44 5.39 -1.51
CA THR A 36 -8.05 5.46 -2.84
C THR A 36 -9.17 4.43 -2.95
N GLY A 37 -10.09 4.56 -3.91
CA GLY A 37 -11.21 3.63 -4.04
C GLY A 37 -12.18 4.02 -5.15
N SER A 38 -13.09 3.11 -5.50
CA SER A 38 -14.03 3.30 -6.63
C SER A 38 -14.98 4.48 -6.46
N LYS A 39 -15.32 4.84 -5.21
CA LYS A 39 -16.17 6.00 -4.87
C LYS A 39 -15.41 7.18 -4.27
N ILE A 40 -14.09 7.11 -4.16
CA ILE A 40 -13.28 8.21 -3.63
C ILE A 40 -12.85 9.09 -4.81
N PRO A 41 -13.36 10.32 -4.94
CA PRO A 41 -12.95 11.21 -6.01
C PRO A 41 -11.44 11.43 -5.93
N LYS A 42 -10.73 11.35 -7.07
CA LYS A 42 -9.27 11.55 -7.14
C LYS A 42 -8.81 12.88 -6.51
N TYR A 43 -9.68 13.89 -6.46
CA TYR A 43 -9.40 15.21 -5.92
C TYR A 43 -9.65 15.35 -4.41
N ASN A 44 -10.26 14.35 -3.77
CA ASN A 44 -10.60 14.35 -2.33
C ASN A 44 -9.70 13.39 -1.53
N ILE A 45 -8.51 13.09 -2.03
CA ILE A 45 -7.55 12.24 -1.34
C ILE A 45 -6.91 13.06 -0.21
N VAL A 46 -7.37 12.82 1.01
CA VAL A 46 -6.83 13.45 2.21
C VAL A 46 -5.68 12.60 2.74
N SER A 47 -4.53 13.24 2.96
CA SER A 47 -3.40 12.61 3.65
C SER A 47 -3.68 12.51 5.15
N ILE A 48 -3.38 11.35 5.72
CA ILE A 48 -3.55 11.01 7.13
C ILE A 48 -2.23 10.49 7.72
N THR A 49 -2.14 10.49 9.05
CA THR A 49 -1.05 9.90 9.82
C THR A 49 -1.28 8.41 10.06
N ALA A 50 -0.24 7.68 10.48
CA ALA A 50 -0.36 6.26 10.81
C ALA A 50 -1.41 5.96 11.89
N LYS A 51 -1.65 6.89 12.82
CA LYS A 51 -2.63 6.73 13.91
C LYS A 51 -4.08 6.83 13.43
N GLU A 52 -4.29 7.46 12.29
CA GLU A 52 -5.61 7.68 11.69
C GLU A 52 -5.98 6.59 10.68
N ILE A 53 -5.07 5.64 10.42
CA ILE A 53 -5.37 4.45 9.62
C ILE A 53 -6.45 3.66 10.36
N LYS A 54 -7.57 3.45 9.67
CA LYS A 54 -8.70 2.69 10.21
C LYS A 54 -8.28 1.29 10.62
N ARG A 55 -8.89 0.82 11.70
CA ARG A 55 -8.87 -0.57 12.16
C ARG A 55 -10.27 -1.15 12.07
N HIS A 56 -10.38 -2.46 12.18
CA HIS A 56 -11.64 -3.17 12.40
C HIS A 56 -12.32 -2.67 13.67
N ASP A 57 -13.64 -2.75 13.70
CA ASP A 57 -14.40 -2.54 14.93
C ASP A 57 -14.21 -3.76 15.84
N PRO A 58 -14.12 -3.61 17.17
CA PRO A 58 -13.98 -4.74 18.10
C PRO A 58 -15.10 -5.79 17.99
N ASN A 59 -16.26 -5.45 17.40
CA ASN A 59 -17.37 -6.37 17.17
C ASN A 59 -17.29 -7.08 15.82
N ASP A 60 -16.35 -6.71 14.94
CA ASP A 60 -16.14 -7.40 13.67
C ASP A 60 -15.60 -8.81 13.91
N SER A 61 -16.08 -9.77 13.11
CA SER A 61 -15.65 -11.16 13.23
C SER A 61 -14.43 -11.43 12.37
N LEU A 62 -13.38 -12.02 12.95
CA LEU A 62 -12.24 -12.53 12.20
C LEU A 62 -12.68 -13.76 11.39
N LEU A 63 -12.57 -13.68 10.07
CA LEU A 63 -12.92 -14.77 9.15
C LEU A 63 -11.72 -15.64 8.79
N SER A 64 -10.55 -15.04 8.59
CA SER A 64 -9.36 -15.74 8.11
C SER A 64 -8.10 -14.94 8.38
N TYR A 65 -6.95 -15.59 8.31
CA TYR A 65 -5.65 -14.94 8.37
C TYR A 65 -4.65 -15.63 7.43
N LEU A 66 -3.57 -14.95 7.09
CA LEU A 66 -2.47 -15.50 6.30
C LEU A 66 -1.15 -14.90 6.76
N ASN A 67 -0.15 -15.75 6.97
CA ASN A 67 1.23 -15.34 7.18
C ASN A 67 1.99 -15.32 5.85
N PHE A 68 2.83 -14.32 5.64
CA PHE A 68 3.70 -14.22 4.47
C PHE A 68 5.01 -13.51 4.83
N ASN A 69 6.03 -13.67 3.99
CA ASN A 69 7.35 -13.08 4.25
C ASN A 69 7.71 -12.05 3.17
N VAL A 70 8.18 -10.88 3.59
CA VAL A 70 8.75 -9.85 2.73
C VAL A 70 10.05 -9.39 3.39
N ASN A 71 11.14 -9.35 2.63
CA ASN A 71 12.44 -8.88 3.12
C ASN A 71 12.86 -9.52 4.46
N ASN A 72 12.72 -10.85 4.56
CA ASN A 72 13.02 -11.66 5.75
C ASN A 72 12.16 -11.34 6.99
N THR A 73 11.14 -10.49 6.85
CA THR A 73 10.20 -10.15 7.91
C THR A 73 8.89 -10.88 7.68
N ASN A 74 8.34 -11.50 8.73
CA ASN A 74 7.06 -12.18 8.66
C ASN A 74 5.93 -11.18 8.94
N HIS A 75 4.92 -11.19 8.09
CA HIS A 75 3.77 -10.31 8.11
C HIS A 75 2.49 -11.14 8.18
N ILE A 76 1.43 -10.55 8.74
CA ILE A 76 0.13 -11.19 8.92
C ILE A 76 -0.94 -10.32 8.27
N ILE A 77 -1.75 -10.96 7.42
CA ILE A 77 -2.99 -10.39 6.91
C ILE A 77 -4.13 -11.01 7.69
N ASN A 78 -4.96 -10.18 8.32
CA ASN A 78 -6.19 -10.60 8.97
C ASN A 78 -7.39 -10.14 8.14
N MET A 79 -8.31 -11.05 7.84
CA MET A 79 -9.56 -10.76 7.14
C MET A 79 -10.71 -10.75 8.14
N TYR A 80 -11.33 -9.61 8.32
CA TYR A 80 -12.52 -9.41 9.14
C TYR A 80 -13.76 -9.22 8.29
N THR A 81 -14.92 -9.51 8.87
CA THR A 81 -16.21 -9.08 8.33
C THR A 81 -16.93 -8.17 9.30
N SER A 82 -17.49 -7.09 8.75
CA SER A 82 -18.39 -6.21 9.45
C SER A 82 -19.79 -6.46 8.91
N ASP A 83 -20.67 -7.01 9.75
CA ASP A 83 -21.99 -7.39 9.25
C ASP A 83 -22.86 -6.18 8.91
N PHE A 84 -22.67 -4.98 9.51
CA PHE A 84 -23.62 -3.88 9.25
C PHE A 84 -23.11 -2.43 9.48
N ARG A 85 -21.81 -2.14 9.65
CA ARG A 85 -21.45 -0.81 10.22
C ARG A 85 -20.29 0.00 9.62
N ASP A 86 -19.34 -0.58 8.89
CA ASP A 86 -18.04 0.11 8.68
C ASP A 86 -17.56 0.50 7.27
N VAL A 87 -18.50 0.74 6.36
CA VAL A 87 -18.16 1.43 5.11
C VAL A 87 -19.19 2.50 4.81
N ALA A 88 -18.79 3.49 4.00
CA ALA A 88 -19.69 4.45 3.37
C ALA A 88 -20.62 3.77 2.32
N MET A 89 -21.12 2.61 2.68
CA MET A 89 -21.81 1.61 1.90
C MET A 89 -22.77 0.93 2.87
N ASP A 90 -24.06 1.15 2.71
CA ASP A 90 -25.13 0.51 3.50
C ASP A 90 -25.16 -1.03 3.26
N SER A 91 -24.11 -1.74 3.68
CA SER A 91 -23.92 -3.17 3.42
C SER A 91 -22.75 -3.73 4.23
N GLY A 92 -22.74 -5.06 4.39
CA GLY A 92 -21.59 -5.76 4.94
C GLY A 92 -20.27 -5.50 4.18
N ALA A 93 -19.17 -5.73 4.88
CA ALA A 93 -17.82 -5.47 4.37
C ALA A 93 -16.84 -6.57 4.72
N LEU A 94 -15.83 -6.73 3.86
CA LEU A 94 -14.60 -7.42 4.19
C LEU A 94 -13.49 -6.40 4.38
N LEU A 95 -12.81 -6.47 5.52
CA LEU A 95 -11.70 -5.61 5.89
C LEU A 95 -10.45 -6.47 6.00
N TYR A 96 -9.37 -6.03 5.36
CA TYR A 96 -8.08 -6.72 5.38
C TYR A 96 -7.08 -5.84 6.10
N GLU A 97 -6.65 -6.29 7.26
CA GLU A 97 -5.65 -5.63 8.09
C GLU A 97 -4.28 -6.24 7.91
N LEU A 98 -3.27 -5.39 7.84
CA LEU A 98 -1.86 -5.78 7.78
C LEU A 98 -1.19 -5.44 9.11
N ASP A 99 -0.68 -6.46 9.80
CA ASP A 99 0.05 -6.35 11.07
C ASP A 99 -0.61 -5.37 12.05
N SER A 100 0.18 -4.49 12.66
CA SER A 100 -0.28 -3.37 13.47
C SER A 100 -0.49 -2.09 12.65
N LEU A 101 -0.42 -2.12 11.32
CA LEU A 101 -0.61 -0.93 10.50
C LEU A 101 -2.09 -0.53 10.47
N GLY A 102 -2.97 -1.51 10.25
CA GLY A 102 -4.42 -1.32 10.14
C GLY A 102 -4.97 -1.82 8.80
N VAL A 103 -6.17 -1.37 8.43
CA VAL A 103 -6.89 -1.80 7.23
C VAL A 103 -6.19 -1.28 5.97
N ILE A 104 -5.55 -2.17 5.22
CA ILE A 104 -4.89 -1.84 3.95
C ILE A 104 -5.85 -1.95 2.75
N TYR A 105 -6.89 -2.76 2.89
CA TYR A 105 -7.88 -2.99 1.85
C TYR A 105 -9.23 -3.26 2.48
N GLY A 106 -10.28 -2.67 1.92
CA GLY A 106 -11.65 -2.96 2.30
C GLY A 106 -12.53 -3.04 1.07
N ARG A 107 -13.46 -3.99 1.04
CA ARG A 107 -14.45 -4.10 -0.05
C ARG A 107 -15.82 -4.44 0.52
N SER A 108 -16.87 -3.98 -0.16
CA SER A 108 -18.22 -4.40 0.20
C SER A 108 -18.48 -5.83 -0.26
N THR A 109 -19.33 -6.51 0.50
CA THR A 109 -19.86 -7.82 0.15
C THR A 109 -21.08 -7.74 -0.78
N THR A 110 -21.69 -6.56 -0.92
CA THR A 110 -22.93 -6.35 -1.67
C THR A 110 -22.71 -5.54 -2.94
N TRP A 111 -21.87 -4.50 -2.88
CA TRP A 111 -21.65 -3.59 -4.00
C TRP A 111 -20.23 -3.69 -4.52
N PHE A 112 -20.02 -3.40 -5.80
CA PHE A 112 -18.69 -3.30 -6.41
C PHE A 112 -17.96 -2.02 -5.99
N ASN A 113 -17.68 -1.85 -4.69
CA ASN A 113 -16.80 -0.80 -4.21
C ASN A 113 -15.75 -1.29 -3.23
N TYR A 114 -14.63 -0.58 -3.26
CA TYR A 114 -13.46 -0.88 -2.46
C TYR A 114 -12.74 0.40 -2.04
N ARG A 115 -11.88 0.25 -1.02
CA ARG A 115 -10.87 1.22 -0.60
C ARG A 115 -9.53 0.53 -0.43
N ARG A 116 -8.44 1.21 -0.78
CA ARG A 116 -7.05 0.75 -0.64
C ARG A 116 -6.22 1.83 0.03
N LEU A 117 -5.39 1.44 0.99
CA LEU A 117 -4.41 2.29 1.63
C LEU A 117 -3.17 2.44 0.76
N HIS A 118 -2.63 3.66 0.73
CA HIS A 118 -1.34 3.98 0.15
C HIS A 118 -0.52 4.79 1.13
N SER A 119 0.81 4.77 0.98
CA SER A 119 1.75 5.61 1.70
C SER A 119 2.58 6.45 0.73
N ASN A 120 3.21 7.52 1.22
CA ASN A 120 4.29 8.20 0.50
C ASN A 120 5.66 7.51 0.66
N ASN A 121 5.71 6.36 1.32
CA ASN A 121 6.91 5.56 1.52
C ASN A 121 6.87 4.29 0.65
N ASP A 122 7.86 4.13 -0.22
CA ASP A 122 7.92 3.03 -1.19
C ASP A 122 8.03 1.66 -0.51
N SER A 123 8.83 1.53 0.56
CA SER A 123 8.98 0.25 1.28
C SER A 123 7.69 -0.19 1.96
N ILE A 124 6.88 0.75 2.44
CA ILE A 124 5.55 0.42 3.00
C ILE A 124 4.59 0.02 1.88
N ASN A 125 4.62 0.73 0.74
CA ASN A 125 3.79 0.37 -0.42
C ASN A 125 4.16 -1.02 -0.95
N GLU A 126 5.44 -1.39 -0.99
CA GLU A 126 5.89 -2.72 -1.39
C GLU A 126 5.24 -3.81 -0.52
N ILE A 127 5.22 -3.66 0.80
CA ILE A 127 4.59 -4.63 1.71
C ILE A 127 3.06 -4.67 1.50
N ILE A 128 2.42 -3.51 1.35
CA ILE A 128 0.98 -3.42 1.05
C ILE A 128 0.66 -4.13 -0.28
N ASP A 129 1.52 -3.98 -1.29
CA ASP A 129 1.30 -4.53 -2.62
C ASP A 129 1.42 -6.05 -2.61
N VAL A 130 2.45 -6.60 -1.95
CA VAL A 130 2.58 -8.06 -1.74
C VAL A 130 1.40 -8.60 -0.92
N ALA A 131 0.93 -7.86 0.09
CA ALA A 131 -0.24 -8.27 0.85
C ALA A 131 -1.51 -8.32 -0.04
N LEU A 132 -1.69 -7.36 -0.93
CA LEU A 132 -2.78 -7.34 -1.90
C LEU A 132 -2.70 -8.49 -2.91
N GLU A 133 -1.50 -8.83 -3.37
CA GLU A 133 -1.29 -10.02 -4.21
C GLU A 133 -1.75 -11.28 -3.48
N HIS A 134 -1.40 -11.43 -2.20
CA HIS A 134 -1.87 -12.54 -1.39
C HIS A 134 -3.40 -12.54 -1.21
N ILE A 135 -4.02 -11.38 -1.00
CA ILE A 135 -5.49 -11.26 -0.90
C ILE A 135 -6.18 -11.74 -2.19
N ILE A 136 -5.57 -11.50 -3.36
CA ILE A 136 -6.12 -11.88 -4.67
C ILE A 136 -5.84 -13.35 -5.00
N LEU A 137 -4.66 -13.87 -4.64
CA LEU A 137 -4.18 -15.18 -5.06
C LEU A 137 -4.50 -16.30 -4.06
N ARG A 138 -4.76 -15.97 -2.79
CA ARG A 138 -4.98 -16.96 -1.73
C ARG A 138 -6.46 -17.15 -1.46
N PRO A 139 -7.04 -18.31 -1.79
CA PRO A 139 -8.48 -18.49 -1.69
C PRO A 139 -9.02 -18.41 -0.26
N GLN A 140 -8.21 -18.68 0.77
CA GLN A 140 -8.60 -18.52 2.17
C GLN A 140 -8.90 -17.06 2.56
N LEU A 141 -8.41 -16.09 1.78
CA LEU A 141 -8.70 -14.66 1.93
C LEU A 141 -9.86 -14.22 1.01
N HIS A 142 -10.51 -15.16 0.35
CA HIS A 142 -11.76 -14.94 -0.37
C HIS A 142 -12.93 -15.36 0.52
N CYS A 143 -13.90 -14.47 0.69
CA CYS A 143 -15.17 -14.85 1.30
C CYS A 143 -15.99 -15.68 0.30
N TYR A 144 -15.95 -17.00 0.46
CA TYR A 144 -16.75 -17.92 -0.36
C TYR A 144 -18.25 -17.80 -0.09
N LEU A 145 -18.64 -17.56 1.17
CA LEU A 145 -20.04 -17.37 1.56
C LEU A 145 -20.64 -16.09 0.97
N CYS A 146 -19.81 -15.09 0.64
CA CYS A 146 -20.27 -13.84 0.04
C CYS A 146 -20.71 -14.00 -1.42
N ARG A 147 -20.20 -15.00 -2.17
CA ARG A 147 -20.65 -15.28 -3.55
C ARG A 147 -22.08 -15.81 -3.60
N LEU A 148 -22.48 -16.59 -2.60
CA LEU A 148 -23.83 -17.16 -2.55
C LEU A 148 -24.91 -16.08 -2.35
N TYR A 149 -24.56 -14.94 -1.77
CA TYR A 149 -25.45 -13.80 -1.61
C TYR A 149 -25.51 -12.88 -2.84
N SER A 150 -24.44 -12.81 -3.65
CA SER A 150 -24.42 -11.98 -4.87
C SER A 150 -25.17 -12.61 -6.03
N ASP A 151 -25.25 -13.94 -6.08
CA ASP A 151 -25.91 -14.67 -7.19
C ASP A 151 -27.43 -14.85 -6.95
N ALA A 152 -27.95 -14.36 -5.83
CA ALA A 152 -29.35 -14.48 -5.42
C ALA A 152 -30.22 -13.25 -5.76
N HIS A 153 -29.68 -12.24 -6.46
CA HIS A 153 -30.37 -11.00 -6.81
C HIS A 153 -30.21 -10.64 -8.29
#